data_AF-A0A7J8K0J1-F1
#
_entry.id   AF-A0A7J8K0J1-F1
#
_cell.length_a   1.000
_cell.length_b   1.000
_cell.length_c   1.000
_cell.angle_alpha   90.00
_cell.angle_beta   90.00
_cell.angle_gamma   90.00
#
_symmetry.space_group_name_H-M   'P 1'
#
loop_
_entity.id
_entity.type
_entity.pdbx_description
1 polymer ?
#
loop_
_entity_poly.entity_id
_entity_poly.type
_entity_poly.pdbx_seq_one_letter_code
_entity_poly.pdbx_strand_id
1 'polypeptide(L)'
;MNSDRAAARLRVVLGHLGCPPYEAVIAHPTSGAISSASFHPQQFQYTQNNNVLSLEQRKFYEENGFLVIKNLVSDADIERFRNEFERLCRQEVKPPGLLLMKDVTIAKSVYAPNEKVITKAQDFQEDEELFRYCTLPEVQDLAFFSF
;
A
#
# COMPACT_ATOMS: atom_id res chain seq x y z
N MET A 1 1.49 53.92 -13.02
CA MET A 1 2.70 53.06 -12.97
C MET A 1 2.37 51.60 -12.58
N ASN A 2 1.33 50.97 -13.18
CA ASN A 2 0.98 49.56 -12.93
C ASN A 2 0.86 48.72 -14.22
N SER A 3 0.86 49.35 -15.40
CA SER A 3 0.74 48.68 -16.70
C SER A 3 2.02 47.91 -17.06
N ASP A 4 3.18 48.47 -16.73
CA ASP A 4 4.49 47.89 -17.09
C ASP A 4 4.76 46.55 -16.38
N ARG A 5 4.25 46.39 -15.16
CA ARG A 5 4.38 45.15 -14.38
C ARG A 5 3.52 44.02 -14.96
N ALA A 6 2.34 44.34 -15.49
CA ALA A 6 1.47 43.36 -16.15
C ALA A 6 2.09 42.90 -17.48
N ALA A 7 2.62 43.84 -18.27
CA ALA A 7 3.30 43.54 -19.54
C ALA A 7 4.57 42.69 -19.34
N ALA A 8 5.33 42.94 -18.28
CA ALA A 8 6.50 42.12 -17.93
C ALA A 8 6.10 40.67 -17.60
N ARG A 9 5.03 40.47 -16.82
CA ARG A 9 4.51 39.13 -16.49
C ARG A 9 4.00 38.38 -17.72
N LEU A 10 3.29 39.07 -18.62
CA LEU A 10 2.75 38.46 -19.83
C LEU A 10 3.88 37.95 -20.75
N ARG A 11 4.98 38.71 -20.87
CA ARG A 11 6.17 38.28 -21.64
C ARG A 11 6.81 37.02 -21.06
N VAL A 12 6.88 36.91 -19.74
CA VAL A 12 7.41 35.71 -19.07
C VAL A 12 6.52 34.50 -19.36
N VAL A 13 5.19 34.64 -19.25
CA VAL A 13 4.26 33.54 -19.55
C VAL A 13 4.33 33.12 -21.01
N LEU A 14 4.36 34.07 -21.94
CA LEU A 14 4.50 33.78 -23.38
C LEU A 14 5.84 33.12 -23.71
N GLY A 15 6.92 33.45 -23.01
CA GLY A 15 8.21 32.78 -23.14
C GLY A 15 8.18 31.30 -22.73
N HIS A 16 7.40 30.94 -21.71
CA HIS A 16 7.20 29.54 -21.32
C HIS A 16 6.33 28.77 -22.34
N LEU A 17 5.38 29.45 -22.98
CA LEU A 17 4.50 28.85 -23.99
C LEU A 17 5.18 28.72 -25.37
N GLY A 18 6.20 29.53 -25.64
CA GLY A 18 6.87 29.63 -26.95
C GLY A 18 8.20 28.88 -27.07
N CYS A 19 8.44 27.85 -26.25
CA CYS A 19 9.69 27.09 -26.33
C CYS A 19 9.87 26.44 -27.74
N PRO A 20 11.03 26.57 -28.41
CA PRO A 20 11.33 25.81 -29.62
C PRO A 20 11.41 24.31 -29.30
N PRO A 21 11.18 23.40 -30.27
CA PRO A 21 11.16 21.96 -30.03
C PRO A 21 12.59 21.46 -29.82
N TYR A 22 13.06 21.53 -28.58
CA TYR A 22 14.16 20.71 -28.09
C TYR A 22 13.51 19.54 -27.34
N GLU A 23 13.63 18.36 -27.96
CA GLU A 23 13.21 17.03 -27.51
C GLU A 23 11.76 16.90 -27.03
N ALA A 24 10.96 16.23 -27.87
CA ALA A 24 9.53 16.05 -27.74
C ALA A 24 9.07 15.70 -26.30
N VAL A 25 8.53 16.70 -25.60
CA VAL A 25 7.68 16.46 -24.44
C VAL A 25 6.41 15.78 -24.95
N ILE A 26 6.35 14.47 -24.80
CA ILE A 26 5.18 13.66 -25.14
C ILE A 26 4.09 14.00 -24.11
N ALA A 27 3.12 14.83 -24.50
CA ALA A 27 1.91 15.03 -23.73
C ALA A 27 1.01 13.79 -23.89
N HIS A 28 0.83 13.03 -22.81
CA HIS A 28 -0.15 11.95 -22.80
C HIS A 28 -1.56 12.53 -22.59
N PRO A 29 -2.51 12.31 -23.52
CA PRO A 29 -3.88 12.76 -23.33
C PRO A 29 -4.54 11.94 -22.21
N THR A 30 -5.09 12.61 -21.21
CA THR A 30 -5.81 11.98 -20.09
C THR A 30 -7.24 11.54 -20.44
N SER A 31 -7.72 11.88 -21.64
CA SER A 31 -9.01 11.44 -22.17
C SER A 31 -8.83 10.97 -23.61
N GLY A 32 -8.35 9.74 -23.77
CA GLY A 32 -8.37 9.01 -25.04
C GLY A 32 -9.13 7.71 -24.85
N ALA A 33 -10.02 7.36 -25.78
CA ALA A 33 -10.61 6.03 -25.83
C ALA A 33 -9.49 5.00 -25.73
N ILE A 34 -9.63 4.04 -24.81
CA ILE A 34 -8.65 2.97 -24.58
C ILE A 34 -8.50 2.24 -25.91
N SER A 35 -7.47 2.62 -26.67
CA SER A 35 -7.05 1.81 -27.79
C SER A 35 -6.57 0.52 -27.15
N SER A 36 -7.28 -0.58 -27.45
CA SER A 36 -6.85 -1.95 -27.18
C SER A 36 -5.61 -2.29 -28.04
N ALA A 37 -4.64 -1.38 -28.13
CA ALA A 37 -3.29 -1.75 -28.43
C ALA A 37 -2.87 -2.58 -27.24
N SER A 38 -2.60 -3.85 -27.48
CA SER A 38 -1.99 -4.77 -26.55
C SER A 38 -0.63 -4.21 -26.10
N PHE A 39 -0.63 -3.25 -25.20
CA PHE A 39 0.46 -3.01 -24.28
C PHE A 39 0.46 -4.19 -23.30
N HIS A 40 0.82 -5.36 -23.81
CA HIS A 40 1.52 -6.29 -22.97
C HIS A 40 2.92 -5.72 -22.87
N PRO A 41 3.34 -5.21 -21.71
CA PRO A 41 4.76 -5.11 -21.45
C PRO A 41 5.34 -6.47 -21.82
N GLN A 42 6.32 -6.53 -22.74
CA GLN A 42 7.05 -7.79 -22.97
C GLN A 42 7.70 -8.31 -21.68
N GLN A 43 7.79 -7.43 -20.68
CA GLN A 43 8.35 -7.65 -19.37
C GLN A 43 7.41 -7.10 -18.29
N PHE A 44 7.00 -7.99 -17.39
CA PHE A 44 6.33 -7.67 -16.13
C PHE A 44 7.02 -6.51 -15.38
N GLN A 45 6.27 -5.48 -14.97
CA GLN A 45 6.81 -4.27 -14.34
C GLN A 45 6.79 -4.37 -12.81
N TYR A 46 5.69 -4.84 -12.26
CA TYR A 46 5.48 -4.93 -10.81
C TYR A 46 5.89 -6.27 -10.23
N THR A 47 6.24 -7.24 -11.08
CA THR A 47 6.46 -8.62 -10.66
C THR A 47 7.74 -9.24 -11.21
N GLN A 48 8.52 -9.89 -10.34
CA GLN A 48 9.71 -10.65 -10.75
C GLN A 48 9.39 -12.07 -11.21
N ASN A 49 10.23 -12.65 -12.06
CA ASN A 49 10.01 -14.03 -12.51
C ASN A 49 10.53 -15.06 -11.50
N ASN A 50 9.69 -15.40 -10.52
CA ASN A 50 10.00 -16.41 -9.50
C ASN A 50 8.99 -17.57 -9.59
N ASN A 51 9.42 -18.78 -9.24
CA ASN A 51 8.60 -20.00 -9.27
C ASN A 51 7.46 -20.03 -8.23
N VAL A 52 7.26 -18.95 -7.48
CA VAL A 52 6.26 -18.82 -6.42
C VAL A 52 4.87 -18.53 -7.00
N LEU A 53 4.79 -17.74 -8.09
CA LEU A 53 3.52 -17.31 -8.68
C LEU A 53 3.37 -17.78 -10.12
N SER A 54 2.16 -18.27 -10.45
CA SER A 54 1.84 -18.68 -11.81
C SER A 54 1.78 -17.46 -12.73
N LEU A 55 2.10 -17.66 -14.01
CA LEU A 55 2.06 -16.59 -15.01
C LEU A 55 0.71 -15.86 -15.09
N GLU A 56 -0.39 -16.57 -14.82
CA GLU A 56 -1.73 -15.99 -14.75
C GLU A 56 -1.90 -15.06 -13.54
N GLN A 57 -1.40 -15.45 -12.37
CA GLN A 57 -1.42 -14.59 -11.17
C GLN A 57 -0.57 -13.33 -11.36
N ARG A 58 0.56 -13.44 -12.07
CA ARG A 58 1.40 -12.29 -12.40
C ARG A 58 0.66 -11.31 -13.31
N LYS A 59 0.08 -11.82 -14.40
CA LYS A 59 -0.74 -11.00 -15.32
C LYS A 59 -1.89 -10.33 -14.59
N PHE A 60 -2.58 -11.06 -13.71
CA PHE A 60 -3.65 -10.50 -12.91
C PHE A 60 -3.18 -9.37 -12.01
N TYR A 61 -2.06 -9.54 -11.30
CA TYR A 61 -1.50 -8.51 -10.44
C TYR A 61 -1.08 -7.26 -11.22
N GLU A 62 -0.53 -7.43 -12.42
CA GLU A 62 -0.08 -6.30 -13.25
C GLU A 62 -1.26 -5.49 -13.81
N GLU A 63 -2.38 -6.14 -14.07
CA GLU A 63 -3.60 -5.48 -14.55
C GLU A 63 -4.41 -4.85 -13.40
N ASN A 64 -4.39 -5.42 -12.19
CA ASN A 64 -5.32 -5.06 -11.11
C ASN A 64 -4.65 -4.45 -9.86
N GLY A 65 -3.35 -4.66 -9.66
CA GLY A 65 -2.58 -4.17 -8.50
C GLY A 65 -2.79 -4.94 -7.18
N PHE A 66 -3.55 -6.04 -7.18
CA PHE A 66 -3.73 -6.90 -6.02
C PHE A 66 -3.80 -8.38 -6.41
N LEU A 67 -3.55 -9.27 -5.44
CA LEU A 67 -3.67 -10.71 -5.61
C LEU A 67 -4.22 -11.34 -4.34
N VAL A 68 -5.05 -12.38 -4.49
CA VAL A 68 -5.61 -13.14 -3.36
C VAL A 68 -5.04 -14.55 -3.39
N ILE A 69 -4.31 -14.92 -2.34
CA ILE A 69 -3.72 -16.25 -2.18
C ILE A 69 -4.41 -16.94 -1.02
N LYS A 70 -5.12 -18.02 -1.34
CA LYS A 70 -5.89 -18.78 -0.37
C LYS A 70 -4.95 -19.62 0.49
N ASN A 71 -5.25 -19.73 1.77
CA ASN A 71 -4.54 -20.58 2.73
C ASN A 71 -3.02 -20.31 2.77
N LEU A 72 -2.63 -19.05 2.61
CA LEU A 72 -1.22 -18.65 2.66
C LEU A 72 -0.63 -18.83 4.07
N VAL A 73 -1.42 -18.48 5.07
CA VAL A 73 -1.08 -18.62 6.49
C VAL A 73 -1.92 -19.75 7.06
N SER A 74 -1.31 -20.61 7.86
CA SER A 74 -2.00 -21.73 8.49
C SER A 74 -3.04 -21.27 9.50
N ASP A 75 -4.13 -22.01 9.67
CA ASP A 75 -5.14 -21.71 10.70
C ASP A 75 -4.53 -21.70 12.12
N ALA A 76 -3.52 -22.54 12.36
CA ALA A 76 -2.80 -22.58 13.62
C ALA A 76 -2.04 -21.27 13.91
N ASP A 77 -1.40 -20.69 12.90
CA ASP A 77 -0.72 -19.40 13.04
C ASP A 77 -1.71 -18.25 13.21
N ILE A 78 -2.83 -18.27 12.48
CA ILE A 78 -3.92 -17.30 12.63
C ILE A 78 -4.42 -17.28 14.07
N GLU A 79 -4.68 -18.46 14.67
CA GLU A 79 -5.12 -18.57 16.06
C GLU A 79 -4.05 -18.08 17.05
N ARG A 80 -2.76 -18.30 16.77
CA ARG A 80 -1.67 -17.74 17.60
C ARG A 80 -1.67 -16.22 17.58
N PHE A 81 -1.76 -15.60 16.40
CA PHE A 81 -1.80 -14.13 16.29
C PHE A 81 -3.05 -13.55 16.95
N ARG A 82 -4.19 -14.24 16.84
CA ARG A 82 -5.41 -13.87 17.53
C ARG A 82 -5.22 -13.87 19.04
N ASN A 83 -4.67 -14.95 19.59
CA ASN A 83 -4.44 -15.08 21.03
C ASN A 83 -3.49 -14.01 21.55
N GLU A 84 -2.42 -13.68 20.80
CA GLU A 84 -1.52 -12.60 21.20
C GLU A 84 -2.21 -11.22 21.17
N PHE A 85 -3.01 -10.95 20.14
CA PHE A 85 -3.79 -9.72 20.06
C PHE A 85 -4.76 -9.57 21.25
N GLU A 86 -5.40 -10.65 21.68
CA GLU A 86 -6.24 -10.65 22.88
C GLU A 86 -5.44 -10.34 24.16
N ARG A 87 -4.21 -10.86 24.29
CA ARG A 87 -3.31 -10.54 25.42
C ARG A 87 -2.89 -9.07 25.42
N LEU A 88 -2.61 -8.50 24.24
CA LEU A 88 -2.35 -7.07 24.08
C LEU A 88 -3.56 -6.23 24.48
N CYS A 89 -4.76 -6.68 24.11
CA CYS A 89 -6.01 -6.04 24.47
C CYS A 89 -6.30 -6.03 25.98
N ARG A 90 -5.95 -7.13 26.65
CA ARG A 90 -5.98 -7.26 28.11
C ARG A 90 -4.84 -6.50 28.81
N GLN A 91 -3.93 -5.88 28.05
CA GLN A 91 -2.74 -5.17 28.55
C GLN A 91 -1.76 -6.07 29.31
N GLU A 92 -1.79 -7.38 29.07
CA GLU A 92 -0.88 -8.36 29.67
C GLU A 92 0.52 -8.26 29.05
N VAL A 93 0.58 -7.88 27.78
CA VAL A 93 1.81 -7.66 27.01
C VAL A 93 1.81 -6.22 26.53
N LYS A 94 2.95 -5.53 26.67
CA LYS A 94 3.14 -4.13 26.24
C LYS A 94 4.50 -3.99 25.55
N PRO A 95 4.60 -4.42 24.29
CA PRO A 95 5.81 -4.26 23.51
C PRO A 95 6.15 -2.77 23.38
N PRO A 96 7.44 -2.40 23.45
CA PRO A 96 7.86 -1.02 23.27
C PRO A 96 7.50 -0.53 21.86
N GLY A 97 7.02 0.71 21.75
CA GLY A 97 6.66 1.32 20.47
C GLY A 97 5.30 0.89 19.90
N LEU A 98 4.64 -0.13 20.46
CA LEU A 98 3.32 -0.58 19.99
C LEU A 98 2.26 0.52 20.18
N LEU A 99 1.57 0.88 19.10
CA LEU A 99 0.48 1.85 19.11
C LEU A 99 -0.88 1.13 18.99
N LEU A 100 -1.68 1.21 20.05
CA LEU A 100 -3.05 0.68 20.06
C LEU A 100 -4.05 1.80 19.82
N MET A 101 -4.73 1.76 18.68
CA MET A 101 -5.81 2.69 18.36
C MET A 101 -7.10 2.25 19.04
N LYS A 102 -7.71 3.17 19.78
CA LYS A 102 -8.95 2.94 20.52
C LYS A 102 -10.09 3.75 19.93
N ASP A 103 -11.22 3.11 19.66
CA ASP A 103 -12.41 3.82 19.22
C ASP A 103 -13.15 4.41 20.42
N VAL A 104 -13.12 5.74 20.50
CA VAL A 104 -13.76 6.54 21.55
C VAL A 104 -15.28 6.43 21.58
N THR A 105 -15.93 6.03 20.48
CA THR A 105 -17.39 5.82 20.45
C THR A 105 -17.78 4.57 21.23
N ILE A 106 -16.96 3.52 21.17
CA ILE A 106 -17.15 2.27 21.92
C ILE A 106 -16.74 2.45 23.38
N ALA A 107 -15.69 3.24 23.65
CA ALA A 107 -15.21 3.54 25.01
C ALA A 107 -16.24 4.26 25.90
N LYS A 108 -17.19 5.00 25.32
CA LYS A 108 -18.26 5.69 26.07
C LYS A 108 -19.46 4.80 26.42
N SER A 109 -19.52 3.57 25.88
CA SER A 109 -20.55 2.61 26.27
C SER A 109 -20.10 1.90 27.55
N VAL A 110 -20.91 1.99 28.60
CA VAL A 110 -20.64 1.54 29.98
C VAL A 110 -20.39 0.01 30.11
N TYR A 111 -20.43 -0.74 29.01
CA TYR A 111 -20.45 -2.20 28.97
C TYR A 111 -19.38 -2.84 28.07
N ALA A 112 -18.39 -2.08 27.58
CA ALA A 112 -17.34 -2.64 26.74
C ALA A 112 -16.16 -3.16 27.61
N PRO A 113 -15.89 -4.49 27.67
CA PRO A 113 -14.61 -4.98 28.18
C PRO A 113 -13.47 -4.34 27.37
N ASN A 114 -12.32 -4.08 28.01
CA ASN A 114 -11.15 -3.38 27.44
C ASN A 114 -10.74 -3.84 26.03
N GLU A 115 -11.03 -5.09 25.68
CA GLU A 115 -10.78 -5.74 24.39
C GLU A 115 -11.63 -5.20 23.24
N LYS A 116 -12.84 -4.70 23.48
CA LYS A 116 -13.72 -4.14 22.43
C LYS A 116 -13.39 -2.70 22.04
N VAL A 117 -12.49 -2.05 22.76
CA VAL A 117 -12.15 -0.65 22.51
C VAL A 117 -11.00 -0.51 21.51
N ILE A 118 -10.11 -1.49 21.46
CA ILE A 118 -8.94 -1.48 20.58
C ILE A 118 -9.37 -1.98 19.19
N THR A 119 -9.25 -1.11 18.20
CA THR A 119 -9.66 -1.41 16.82
C THR A 119 -8.48 -1.72 15.91
N LYS A 120 -7.27 -1.24 16.26
CA LYS A 120 -6.05 -1.46 15.46
C LYS A 120 -4.82 -1.48 16.36
N ALA A 121 -3.86 -2.34 16.02
CA ALA A 121 -2.51 -2.31 16.54
C ALA A 121 -1.55 -1.91 15.40
N GLN A 122 -0.62 -1.00 15.67
CA GLN A 122 0.42 -0.54 14.76
C GLN A 122 1.78 -0.67 15.45
N ASP A 123 2.84 -0.75 14.64
CA ASP A 123 4.23 -0.82 15.11
C ASP A 123 4.50 -2.01 16.05
N PHE A 124 4.00 -3.20 15.66
CA PHE A 124 4.14 -4.45 16.43
C PHE A 124 5.47 -5.18 16.19
N GLN A 125 6.49 -4.54 15.61
CA GLN A 125 7.77 -5.19 15.31
C GLN A 125 8.52 -5.70 16.55
N GLU A 126 8.25 -5.12 17.72
CA GLU A 126 8.84 -5.53 19.00
C GLU A 126 8.02 -6.64 19.70
N ASP A 127 6.92 -7.10 19.10
CA ASP A 127 6.12 -8.22 19.58
C ASP A 127 6.54 -9.50 18.85
N GLU A 128 7.15 -10.45 19.56
CA GLU A 128 7.72 -11.65 18.94
C GLU A 128 6.69 -12.51 18.20
N GLU A 129 5.47 -12.63 18.75
CA GLU A 129 4.44 -13.48 18.16
C GLU A 129 3.78 -12.79 16.97
N LEU A 130 3.44 -11.50 17.05
CA LEU A 130 2.88 -10.77 15.92
C LEU A 130 3.91 -10.54 14.80
N PHE A 131 5.16 -10.23 15.16
CA PHE A 131 6.22 -10.05 14.18
C PHE A 131 6.57 -11.35 13.45
N ARG A 132 6.25 -12.52 14.04
CA ARG A 132 6.43 -13.81 13.34
C ARG A 132 5.74 -13.82 11.98
N TYR A 133 4.61 -13.13 11.81
CA TYR A 133 3.93 -12.97 10.51
C TYR A 133 4.87 -12.44 9.41
N CYS A 134 5.70 -11.44 9.73
CA CYS A 134 6.68 -10.85 8.81
C CYS A 134 7.87 -11.78 8.52
N THR A 135 8.06 -12.81 9.35
CA THR A 135 9.14 -13.81 9.22
C THR A 135 8.70 -15.12 8.59
N LEU A 136 7.39 -15.29 8.32
CA LEU A 136 6.88 -16.49 7.67
C LEU A 136 7.46 -16.63 6.26
N PRO A 137 8.09 -17.77 5.92
CA PRO A 137 8.65 -17.99 4.58
C PRO A 137 7.65 -17.76 3.47
N GLU A 138 6.39 -18.17 3.68
CA GLU A 138 5.32 -18.04 2.70
C GLU A 138 4.98 -16.57 2.41
N VAL A 139 5.02 -15.72 3.44
CA VAL A 139 4.79 -14.27 3.33
C VAL A 139 6.00 -13.59 2.70
N GLN A 140 7.21 -13.99 3.12
CA GLN A 140 8.45 -13.45 2.57
C GLN A 140 8.60 -13.75 1.09
N ASP A 141 8.45 -15.01 0.69
CA ASP A 141 8.58 -15.45 -0.70
C ASP A 141 7.64 -14.69 -1.65
N LEU A 142 6.44 -14.34 -1.18
CA LEU A 142 5.49 -13.52 -1.91
C LEU A 142 5.84 -12.03 -1.89
N ALA A 143 6.28 -11.49 -0.75
CA ALA A 143 6.67 -10.09 -0.65
C ALA A 143 7.90 -9.78 -1.52
N PHE A 144 8.87 -10.70 -1.57
CA PHE A 144 10.07 -10.57 -2.41
C PHE A 144 9.79 -10.63 -3.92
N PHE A 145 8.56 -10.93 -4.34
CA PHE A 145 8.19 -11.01 -5.74
C PHE A 145 7.72 -9.66 -6.33
N SER A 146 7.24 -8.72 -5.51
CA SER A 146 6.70 -7.42 -5.97
C SER A 146 7.75 -6.30 -5.80
N PHE A 147 7.94 -5.46 -6.83
CA PHE A 147 8.86 -4.30 -6.83
C PHE A 147 8.19 -3.05 -7.39
#